data_AF-A0A0N5AQ05-F1
#
_entry.id   AF-A0A0N5AQ05-F1
#
_cell.length_a   1.000
_cell.length_b   1.000
_cell.length_c   1.000
_cell.angle_alpha   90.00
_cell.angle_beta   90.00
_cell.angle_gamma   90.00
#
_symmetry.space_group_name_H-M   'P 1'
#
loop_
_entity.id
_entity.type
_entity.pdbx_description
1 polymer ?
#
loop_
_entity_poly.entity_id
_entity_poly.type
_entity_poly.pdbx_seq_one_letter_code
_entity_poly.pdbx_strand_id
1 'polypeptide(L)'
;MEEGIVKSKDNKIDSLEIDKFNDRKVGEKRVHFDEPYAQTDSEEDEDEDDSDRELQVALQEGLLKPSALNYVVEKKRPIINKSAEMKEKLKLFAKNLPWIESLDVDVKTDIASTKLDDDFQRELLFYKQAKEAASVAINRLLKMNVKVFRPADYYAEMAKADDHMQKVRKRLLDIKQGKERQEAIKRMREEKKFAVKVQKDVLQKRQTEKRKLMEAVKKHKKGMKAELDQMLNNAKRLQEEEDFDSKLPQSEGNLTKKFGHKLSRKARDRKFGFGGQKKRSKQNTKASFDDVRFAKNKLKRRKGPMKPRGRR
;
A
#
# COMPACT_ATOMS: atom_id res chain seq x y z
N MET A 1 -5.26 61.50 1.36
CA MET A 1 -4.74 61.12 0.02
C MET A 1 -4.92 59.62 -0.10
N GLU A 2 -5.88 59.25 -0.95
CA GLU A 2 -6.08 57.97 -1.66
C GLU A 2 -6.07 56.68 -0.82
N GLU A 3 -7.21 56.06 -0.46
CA GLU A 3 -8.26 55.40 -1.28
C GLU A 3 -7.76 54.36 -2.29
N GLY A 4 -8.23 53.12 -2.11
CA GLY A 4 -8.01 51.97 -2.99
C GLY A 4 -9.05 50.88 -2.75
N ILE A 5 -10.31 51.24 -2.92
CA ILE A 5 -11.52 50.40 -2.93
C ILE A 5 -11.57 49.62 -4.25
N VAL A 6 -11.81 48.30 -4.22
CA VAL A 6 -12.30 47.57 -5.39
C VAL A 6 -13.58 46.81 -5.02
N LYS A 7 -14.68 47.29 -5.58
CA LYS A 7 -16.05 46.76 -5.48
C LYS A 7 -16.37 45.83 -6.66
N SER A 8 -17.10 44.76 -6.33
CA SER A 8 -18.24 44.13 -7.03
C SER A 8 -18.19 43.84 -8.54
N LYS A 9 -18.47 42.58 -8.88
CA LYS A 9 -19.47 42.27 -9.90
C LYS A 9 -20.49 41.28 -9.35
N ASP A 10 -21.72 41.75 -9.31
CA ASP A 10 -22.94 41.02 -8.99
C ASP A 10 -23.21 39.94 -10.04
N ASN A 11 -23.75 38.80 -9.60
CA ASN A 11 -24.64 37.99 -10.42
C ASN A 11 -25.69 37.35 -9.50
N LYS A 12 -26.86 37.98 -9.54
CA LYS A 12 -28.11 37.58 -8.91
C LYS A 12 -28.84 36.67 -9.90
N ILE A 13 -29.05 35.40 -9.56
CA ILE A 13 -30.02 34.54 -10.24
C ILE A 13 -30.77 33.75 -9.18
N ASP A 14 -31.97 34.25 -8.91
CA ASP A 14 -33.26 33.59 -8.68
C ASP A 14 -33.32 32.22 -7.99
N SER A 15 -33.96 32.31 -6.83
CA SER A 15 -34.71 31.31 -6.10
C SER A 15 -35.83 30.66 -6.93
N LEU A 16 -35.79 29.34 -7.13
CA LEU A 16 -36.98 28.49 -7.35
C LEU A 16 -36.75 27.05 -6.87
N GLU A 17 -37.67 26.61 -5.99
CA GLU A 17 -38.20 25.25 -5.78
C GLU A 17 -37.25 24.03 -5.76
N ILE A 18 -37.05 23.52 -4.54
CA ILE A 18 -36.67 22.12 -4.30
C ILE A 18 -37.96 21.35 -4.05
N ASP A 19 -38.34 20.47 -4.97
CA ASP A 19 -39.22 19.35 -4.64
C ASP A 19 -39.17 18.21 -5.67
N LYS A 20 -39.15 16.97 -5.13
CA LYS A 20 -39.46 15.66 -5.74
C LYS A 20 -38.31 14.91 -6.45
N PHE A 21 -37.74 13.92 -5.78
CA PHE A 21 -38.14 12.49 -5.75
C PHE A 21 -37.64 11.70 -6.97
N ASN A 22 -36.63 10.88 -6.73
CA ASN A 22 -35.96 10.01 -7.68
C ASN A 22 -36.40 8.57 -7.36
N ASP A 23 -37.15 7.92 -8.24
CA ASP A 23 -37.36 6.47 -8.19
C ASP A 23 -37.32 5.89 -9.61
N ARG A 24 -36.17 5.29 -9.95
CA ARG A 24 -35.95 4.50 -11.16
C ARG A 24 -36.39 3.07 -10.89
N LYS A 25 -37.41 2.58 -11.61
CA LYS A 25 -37.75 1.15 -11.68
C LYS A 25 -36.94 0.45 -12.77
N VAL A 26 -36.30 -0.65 -12.37
CA VAL A 26 -35.70 -1.69 -13.22
C VAL A 26 -36.84 -2.59 -13.76
N GLY A 27 -36.78 -2.95 -15.04
CA GLY A 27 -37.68 -3.91 -15.67
C GLY A 27 -37.02 -5.26 -15.97
N GLU A 28 -37.84 -6.26 -16.32
CA GLU A 28 -37.72 -7.22 -17.44
C GLU A 28 -38.85 -8.29 -17.35
N LYS A 29 -39.70 -8.43 -18.40
CA LYS A 29 -39.80 -9.52 -19.43
C LYS A 29 -40.14 -10.92 -18.86
N ARG A 30 -40.93 -11.83 -19.46
CA ARG A 30 -41.71 -12.04 -20.71
C ARG A 30 -42.41 -13.40 -20.50
N VAL A 31 -43.57 -13.69 -21.09
CA VAL A 31 -43.79 -14.82 -22.05
C VAL A 31 -45.22 -14.82 -22.58
N HIS A 32 -45.33 -15.24 -23.84
CA HIS A 32 -46.52 -15.39 -24.68
C HIS A 32 -46.68 -16.89 -24.95
N PHE A 33 -47.90 -17.42 -24.89
CA PHE A 33 -48.23 -18.77 -25.37
C PHE A 33 -49.66 -18.76 -25.91
N ASP A 34 -49.78 -19.18 -27.17
CA ASP A 34 -51.01 -19.39 -27.97
C ASP A 34 -51.78 -20.63 -27.43
N GLU A 35 -53.02 -21.00 -27.74
CA GLU A 35 -53.79 -21.08 -28.99
C GLU A 35 -55.22 -21.64 -28.60
N PRO A 36 -56.12 -22.15 -29.47
CA PRO A 36 -57.50 -21.63 -29.55
C PRO A 36 -58.64 -22.70 -29.54
N TYR A 37 -59.88 -22.28 -29.84
CA TYR A 37 -61.10 -23.03 -30.25
C TYR A 37 -61.78 -23.96 -29.21
N ALA A 38 -63.03 -23.68 -28.79
CA ALA A 38 -64.32 -24.09 -29.39
C ALA A 38 -64.57 -25.62 -29.21
N GLN A 39 -65.68 -26.16 -28.73
CA GLN A 39 -67.07 -25.73 -28.52
C GLN A 39 -67.80 -26.96 -27.89
N THR A 40 -69.09 -26.79 -27.60
CA THR A 40 -70.14 -27.77 -27.26
C THR A 40 -70.28 -28.09 -25.77
N ASP A 41 -71.22 -27.44 -25.09
CA ASP A 41 -72.66 -27.81 -25.02
C ASP A 41 -72.86 -29.14 -24.32
N SER A 42 -73.18 -29.06 -23.03
CA SER A 42 -74.06 -30.02 -22.37
C SER A 42 -74.70 -29.36 -21.16
N GLU A 43 -75.99 -29.11 -21.33
CA GLU A 43 -77.07 -29.25 -20.34
C GLU A 43 -77.27 -28.07 -19.37
N GLU A 44 -78.29 -27.28 -19.71
CA GLU A 44 -79.04 -26.37 -18.85
C GLU A 44 -79.55 -27.15 -17.62
N ASP A 45 -79.09 -26.76 -16.43
CA ASP A 45 -79.84 -26.97 -15.19
C ASP A 45 -80.03 -25.58 -14.54
N GLU A 46 -81.31 -25.24 -14.42
CA GLU A 46 -81.90 -23.95 -14.09
C GLU A 46 -81.65 -23.55 -12.63
N ASP A 47 -80.59 -22.79 -12.33
CA ASP A 47 -80.43 -22.04 -11.04
C ASP A 47 -79.38 -20.89 -11.15
N GLU A 48 -79.14 -20.31 -12.33
CA GLU A 48 -78.00 -19.40 -12.59
C GLU A 48 -78.36 -17.88 -12.58
N ASP A 49 -79.64 -17.53 -12.67
CA ASP A 49 -80.10 -16.14 -12.88
C ASP A 49 -79.80 -15.17 -11.72
N ASP A 50 -79.79 -15.64 -10.47
CA ASP A 50 -79.58 -14.74 -9.33
C ASP A 50 -78.12 -14.33 -9.16
N SER A 51 -77.18 -15.20 -9.56
CA SER A 51 -75.75 -14.95 -9.39
C SER A 51 -75.19 -13.93 -10.40
N ASP A 52 -75.59 -14.01 -11.68
CA ASP A 52 -75.16 -13.05 -12.69
C ASP A 52 -75.84 -11.68 -12.50
N ARG A 53 -77.09 -11.68 -12.04
CA ARG A 53 -77.80 -10.45 -11.68
C ARG A 53 -77.14 -9.73 -10.51
N GLU A 54 -76.72 -10.46 -9.47
CA GLU A 54 -75.97 -9.88 -8.35
C GLU A 54 -74.62 -9.34 -8.80
N LEU A 55 -73.93 -10.01 -9.74
CA LEU A 55 -72.66 -9.53 -10.31
C LEU A 55 -72.83 -8.28 -11.18
N GLN A 56 -73.89 -8.20 -12.00
CA GLN A 56 -74.21 -7.00 -12.79
C GLN A 56 -74.58 -5.81 -11.91
N VAL A 57 -75.35 -6.04 -10.84
CA VAL A 57 -75.65 -5.01 -9.84
C VAL A 57 -74.36 -4.57 -9.14
N ALA A 58 -73.50 -5.50 -8.71
CA ALA A 58 -72.22 -5.16 -8.07
C ALA A 58 -71.23 -4.44 -9.01
N LEU A 59 -71.30 -4.70 -10.32
CA LEU A 59 -70.54 -3.96 -11.35
C LEU A 59 -71.11 -2.55 -11.56
N GLN A 60 -72.44 -2.42 -11.64
CA GLN A 60 -73.14 -1.15 -11.82
C GLN A 60 -73.00 -0.25 -10.59
N GLU A 61 -73.01 -0.85 -9.40
CA GLU A 61 -72.71 -0.21 -8.12
C GLU A 61 -71.20 0.04 -7.92
N GLY A 62 -70.35 -0.47 -8.83
CA GLY A 62 -68.92 -0.16 -8.89
C GLY A 62 -68.05 -0.88 -7.86
N LEU A 63 -68.57 -1.92 -7.20
CA LEU A 63 -67.79 -2.77 -6.29
C LEU A 63 -66.80 -3.66 -7.05
N LEU A 64 -67.16 -4.07 -8.27
CA LEU A 64 -66.33 -4.87 -9.16
C LEU A 64 -65.77 -3.98 -10.28
N LYS A 65 -64.48 -4.17 -10.62
CA LYS A 65 -63.84 -3.43 -11.72
C LYS A 65 -64.00 -4.23 -13.02
N PRO A 66 -64.49 -3.63 -14.12
CA PRO A 66 -64.86 -4.36 -15.35
C PRO A 66 -63.68 -4.98 -16.13
N SER A 67 -62.43 -4.59 -15.86
CA SER A 67 -61.30 -4.91 -16.76
C SER A 67 -60.05 -5.48 -16.09
N ALA A 68 -60.09 -5.81 -14.80
CA ALA A 68 -58.93 -6.38 -14.11
C ALA A 68 -59.35 -7.46 -13.10
N LEU A 69 -58.61 -8.57 -13.10
CA LEU A 69 -58.72 -9.59 -12.06
C LEU A 69 -58.51 -8.91 -10.69
N ASN A 70 -59.44 -9.06 -9.76
CA ASN A 70 -59.34 -8.49 -8.41
C ASN A 70 -58.32 -9.29 -7.57
N TYR A 71 -57.04 -9.20 -7.90
CA TYR A 71 -55.97 -9.77 -7.05
C TYR A 71 -55.69 -8.82 -5.89
N VAL A 72 -55.71 -9.35 -4.67
CA VAL A 72 -55.38 -8.59 -3.45
C VAL A 72 -53.89 -8.25 -3.48
N VAL A 73 -53.56 -7.05 -3.96
CA VAL A 73 -52.21 -6.51 -3.82
C VAL A 73 -51.98 -6.19 -2.35
N GLU A 74 -51.06 -6.92 -1.70
CA GLU A 74 -50.60 -6.56 -0.38
C GLU A 74 -50.05 -5.13 -0.39
N LYS A 75 -50.74 -4.22 0.30
CA LYS A 75 -50.31 -2.82 0.42
C LYS A 75 -48.94 -2.81 1.09
N LYS A 76 -47.89 -2.42 0.35
CA LYS A 76 -46.55 -2.19 0.94
C LYS A 76 -46.71 -1.20 2.10
N ARG A 77 -46.17 -1.55 3.27
CA ARG A 77 -46.20 -0.67 4.44
C ARG A 77 -45.55 0.66 4.08
N PRO A 78 -46.14 1.81 4.45
CA PRO A 78 -45.52 3.11 4.19
C PRO A 78 -44.16 3.21 4.90
N ILE A 79 -43.22 3.94 4.29
CA ILE A 79 -41.93 4.25 4.92
C ILE A 79 -42.21 5.22 6.08
N ILE A 80 -42.10 4.73 7.31
CA ILE A 80 -42.40 5.50 8.52
C ILE A 80 -41.18 6.36 8.89
N ASN A 81 -41.05 7.54 8.29
CA ASN A 81 -40.08 8.56 8.74
C ASN A 81 -40.76 9.55 9.69
N LYS A 82 -40.77 9.24 10.99
CA LYS A 82 -41.39 10.07 12.04
C LYS A 82 -40.43 11.13 12.57
N SER A 83 -40.10 12.11 11.73
CA SER A 83 -39.15 13.19 12.06
C SER A 83 -39.60 14.05 13.26
N ALA A 84 -40.91 14.24 13.44
CA ALA A 84 -41.47 14.98 14.58
C ALA A 84 -41.19 14.29 15.92
N GLU A 85 -41.52 12.99 16.01
CA GLU A 85 -41.29 12.18 17.20
C GLU A 85 -39.80 12.09 17.56
N MET A 86 -38.91 11.98 16.56
CA MET A 86 -37.46 11.98 16.81
C MET A 86 -36.96 13.30 17.40
N LYS A 87 -37.49 14.45 16.95
CA LYS A 87 -37.15 15.76 17.50
C LYS A 87 -37.65 15.91 18.94
N GLU A 88 -38.84 15.41 19.25
CA GLU A 88 -39.38 15.40 20.62
C GLU A 88 -38.50 14.56 21.56
N LYS A 89 -38.08 13.37 21.12
CA LYS A 89 -37.14 12.54 21.87
C LYS A 89 -35.78 13.22 22.05
N LEU A 90 -35.26 13.89 21.02
CA LEU A 90 -34.00 14.64 21.11
C LEU A 90 -34.08 15.72 22.19
N LYS A 91 -35.18 16.48 22.25
CA LYS A 91 -35.39 17.50 23.29
C LYS A 91 -35.37 16.92 24.71
N LEU A 92 -35.91 15.70 24.89
CA LEU A 92 -35.89 15.02 26.19
C LEU A 92 -34.46 14.61 26.62
N PHE A 93 -33.59 14.28 25.66
CA PHE A 93 -32.19 13.93 25.93
C PHE A 93 -31.24 15.14 25.97
N ALA A 94 -31.62 16.26 25.35
CA ALA A 94 -30.80 17.46 25.27
C ALA A 94 -30.62 18.09 26.67
N LYS A 95 -29.43 17.87 27.25
CA LYS A 95 -29.01 18.53 28.50
C LYS A 95 -28.18 19.77 28.17
N ASN A 96 -28.52 20.90 28.77
CA ASN A 96 -27.73 22.13 28.67
C ASN A 96 -26.58 22.08 29.68
N LEU A 97 -25.49 21.40 29.32
CA LEU A 97 -24.27 21.29 30.12
C LEU A 97 -23.19 22.22 29.57
N PRO A 98 -22.26 22.73 30.41
CA PRO A 98 -21.09 23.42 29.91
C PRO A 98 -20.24 22.46 29.07
N TRP A 99 -19.65 22.97 28.00
CA TRP A 99 -18.94 22.16 27.01
C TRP A 99 -17.82 21.28 27.59
N ILE A 100 -17.22 21.68 28.73
CA ILE A 100 -16.17 20.91 29.41
C ILE A 100 -16.62 19.52 29.88
N GLU A 101 -17.92 19.33 30.14
CA GLU A 101 -18.48 18.03 30.56
C GLU A 101 -18.71 17.11 29.37
N SER A 102 -18.96 17.66 28.18
CA SER A 102 -19.23 16.91 26.95
C SER A 102 -17.96 16.62 26.15
N LEU A 103 -17.04 17.59 26.08
CA LEU A 103 -15.80 17.57 25.28
C LEU A 103 -16.00 17.17 23.80
N ASP A 104 -17.19 17.40 23.29
CA ASP A 104 -17.62 17.04 21.94
C ASP A 104 -17.20 18.11 20.92
N VAL A 105 -16.64 17.67 19.79
CA VAL A 105 -16.23 18.58 18.72
C VAL A 105 -16.69 18.05 17.38
N ASP A 106 -17.55 18.83 16.74
CA ASP A 106 -18.00 18.56 15.39
C ASP A 106 -17.10 19.29 14.38
N VAL A 107 -16.54 18.52 13.45
CA VAL A 107 -15.79 19.05 12.30
C VAL A 107 -16.53 18.66 11.03
N LYS A 108 -16.89 19.67 10.23
CA LYS A 108 -17.52 19.45 8.94
C LYS A 108 -16.45 19.01 7.94
N THR A 109 -16.46 17.73 7.60
CA THR A 109 -15.61 17.17 6.56
C THR A 109 -16.46 16.63 5.43
N ASP A 110 -16.13 17.00 4.19
CA ASP A 110 -16.80 16.47 3.00
C ASP A 110 -16.33 15.03 2.74
N ILE A 111 -17.00 14.06 3.37
CA ILE A 111 -16.69 12.62 3.26
C ILE A 111 -17.17 12.05 1.90
N ALA A 112 -17.96 12.81 1.15
CA ALA A 112 -18.80 12.30 0.05
C ALA A 112 -18.06 11.92 -1.25
N SER A 113 -16.77 12.26 -1.43
CA SER A 113 -16.13 12.23 -2.76
C SER A 113 -14.98 11.25 -2.95
N THR A 114 -14.62 10.45 -1.93
CA THR A 114 -13.50 9.50 -2.05
C THR A 114 -14.00 8.09 -2.34
N LYS A 115 -13.26 7.38 -3.20
CA LYS A 115 -13.53 5.97 -3.55
C LYS A 115 -13.58 5.17 -2.26
N LEU A 116 -14.77 4.68 -1.88
CA LEU A 116 -15.04 4.02 -0.59
C LEU A 116 -14.11 2.81 -0.33
N ASP A 117 -13.58 2.21 -1.39
CA ASP A 117 -12.75 1.02 -1.36
C ASP A 117 -11.25 1.29 -1.15
N ASP A 118 -10.78 2.53 -1.28
CA ASP A 118 -9.37 2.87 -1.01
C ASP A 118 -9.16 3.16 0.48
N ASP A 119 -8.71 2.13 1.20
CA ASP A 119 -8.47 2.19 2.64
C ASP A 119 -7.44 3.26 3.02
N PHE A 120 -6.39 3.48 2.22
CA PHE A 120 -5.38 4.49 2.55
C PHE A 120 -5.94 5.91 2.49
N GLN A 121 -6.78 6.20 1.49
CA GLN A 121 -7.44 7.49 1.39
C GLN A 121 -8.44 7.69 2.52
N ARG A 122 -9.19 6.65 2.85
CA ARG A 122 -10.16 6.66 3.95
C ARG A 122 -9.49 6.89 5.31
N GLU A 123 -8.43 6.14 5.61
CA GLU A 123 -7.64 6.33 6.85
C GLU A 123 -7.03 7.73 6.93
N LEU A 124 -6.57 8.28 5.80
CA LEU A 124 -6.05 9.64 5.77
C LEU A 124 -7.14 10.69 6.06
N LEU A 125 -8.39 10.47 5.63
CA LEU A 125 -9.51 11.35 5.95
C LEU A 125 -9.88 11.29 7.43
N PHE A 126 -9.99 10.10 8.02
CA PHE A 126 -10.23 9.94 9.45
C PHE A 126 -9.13 10.61 10.28
N TYR A 127 -7.87 10.44 9.87
CA TYR A 127 -6.75 11.11 10.51
C TYR A 127 -6.86 12.64 10.43
N LYS A 128 -7.21 13.20 9.26
CA LYS A 128 -7.38 14.65 9.09
C LYS A 128 -8.52 15.19 9.96
N GLN A 129 -9.67 14.53 9.95
CA GLN A 129 -10.83 14.89 10.77
C GLN A 129 -10.49 14.89 12.26
N ALA A 130 -9.85 13.82 12.75
CA ALA A 130 -9.44 13.72 14.15
C ALA A 130 -8.40 14.78 14.53
N LYS A 131 -7.43 15.07 13.65
CA LYS A 131 -6.43 16.12 13.88
C LYS A 131 -7.07 17.51 13.98
N GLU A 132 -8.00 17.82 13.11
CA GLU A 132 -8.70 19.10 13.12
C GLU A 132 -9.58 19.25 14.37
N ALA A 133 -10.32 18.20 14.72
CA ALA A 133 -11.14 18.18 15.93
C ALA A 133 -10.28 18.37 17.20
N ALA A 134 -9.15 17.67 17.28
CA ALA A 134 -8.21 17.82 18.38
C ALA A 134 -7.65 19.25 18.47
N SER A 135 -7.30 19.88 17.33
CA SER A 135 -6.83 21.27 17.31
C SER A 135 -7.88 22.25 17.86
N VAL A 136 -9.14 22.10 17.45
CA VAL A 136 -10.25 22.91 17.97
C VAL A 136 -10.45 22.68 19.46
N ALA A 137 -10.44 21.42 19.90
CA ALA A 137 -10.59 21.06 21.32
C ALA A 137 -9.47 21.66 22.19
N ILE A 138 -8.21 21.50 21.77
CA ILE A 138 -7.04 22.03 22.48
C ILE A 138 -7.16 23.55 22.65
N ASN A 139 -7.50 24.28 21.58
CA ASN A 139 -7.64 25.73 21.64
C ASN A 139 -8.75 26.18 22.60
N ARG A 140 -9.88 25.45 22.66
CA ARG A 140 -10.95 25.72 23.62
C ARG A 140 -10.53 25.42 25.06
N LEU A 141 -9.86 24.29 25.30
CA LEU A 141 -9.37 23.90 26.63
C LEU A 141 -8.33 24.88 27.18
N LEU A 142 -7.41 25.36 26.34
CA LEU A 142 -6.42 26.37 26.71
C LEU A 142 -7.08 27.70 27.11
N LYS A 143 -8.13 28.14 26.42
CA LYS A 143 -8.91 29.33 26.81
C LYS A 143 -9.59 29.17 28.17
N MET A 144 -9.95 27.95 28.53
CA MET A 144 -10.53 27.60 29.84
C MET A 144 -9.46 27.33 30.91
N ASN A 145 -8.18 27.56 30.61
CA ASN A 145 -7.04 27.34 31.50
C ASN A 145 -6.88 25.88 32.00
N VAL A 146 -7.30 24.91 31.17
CA VAL A 146 -7.15 23.48 31.45
C VAL A 146 -5.82 22.97 30.87
N LYS A 147 -5.06 22.21 31.68
CA LYS A 147 -3.79 21.59 31.25
C LYS A 147 -4.08 20.40 30.33
N VAL A 148 -3.73 20.49 29.06
CA VAL A 148 -4.05 19.47 28.04
C VAL A 148 -2.94 18.42 27.86
N PHE A 149 -1.69 18.80 28.03
CA PHE A 149 -0.55 17.92 27.76
C PHE A 149 -0.17 17.10 29.00
N ARG A 150 0.03 15.80 28.80
CA ARG A 150 0.57 14.89 29.82
C ARG A 150 2.06 15.18 30.05
N PRO A 151 2.48 15.56 31.27
CA PRO A 151 3.90 15.69 31.61
C PRO A 151 4.65 14.35 31.51
N ALA A 152 5.94 14.40 31.16
CA ALA A 152 6.77 13.20 31.06
C ALA A 152 6.93 12.47 32.41
N ASP A 153 6.98 13.21 33.52
CA ASP A 153 7.19 12.67 34.87
C ASP A 153 5.88 12.23 35.55
N TYR A 154 4.74 12.28 34.85
CA TYR A 154 3.46 11.85 35.39
C TYR A 154 3.19 10.37 35.07
N TYR A 155 3.55 9.49 36.02
CA TYR A 155 3.34 8.05 35.95
C TYR A 155 1.95 7.67 36.48
N ALA A 156 1.05 7.33 35.55
CA ALA A 156 -0.28 6.79 35.83
C ALA A 156 -0.50 5.57 34.93
N GLU A 157 -1.51 4.76 35.25
CA GLU A 157 -1.87 3.60 34.44
C GLU A 157 -2.27 4.04 33.02
N MET A 158 -1.69 3.37 32.02
CA MET A 158 -1.92 3.63 30.61
C MET A 158 -2.79 2.52 30.00
N ALA A 159 -3.52 2.83 28.92
CA ALA A 159 -4.38 1.85 28.24
C ALA A 159 -3.65 0.57 27.76
N LYS A 160 -2.32 0.60 27.64
CA LYS A 160 -1.48 -0.56 27.32
C LYS A 160 -0.31 -0.63 28.28
N ALA A 161 -0.01 -1.83 28.76
CA ALA A 161 1.15 -2.09 29.61
C ALA A 161 2.49 -1.83 28.89
N ASP A 162 3.50 -1.42 29.65
CA ASP A 162 4.84 -1.11 29.11
C ASP A 162 5.50 -2.32 28.45
N ASP A 163 5.33 -3.52 29.00
CA ASP A 163 5.82 -4.77 28.41
C ASP A 163 5.30 -4.99 26.99
N HIS A 164 4.03 -4.63 26.74
CA HIS A 164 3.45 -4.69 25.40
C HIS A 164 4.11 -3.64 24.48
N MET A 165 4.28 -2.41 24.97
CA MET A 165 4.90 -1.33 24.19
C MET A 165 6.39 -1.60 23.89
N GLN A 166 7.11 -2.28 24.77
CA GLN A 166 8.48 -2.73 24.51
C GLN A 166 8.53 -3.75 23.35
N LYS A 167 7.58 -4.68 23.28
CA LYS A 167 7.46 -5.63 22.15
C LYS A 167 7.19 -4.90 20.84
N VAL A 168 6.30 -3.91 20.84
CA VAL A 168 6.01 -3.07 19.67
C VAL A 168 7.26 -2.30 19.22
N ARG A 169 7.98 -1.65 20.15
CA ARG A 169 9.23 -0.93 19.86
C ARG A 169 10.29 -1.84 19.26
N LYS A 170 10.48 -3.04 19.84
CA LYS A 170 11.41 -4.04 19.30
C LYS A 170 11.07 -4.40 17.86
N ARG A 171 9.80 -4.66 17.55
CA ARG A 171 9.34 -4.97 16.19
C ARG A 171 9.57 -3.82 15.21
N LEU A 172 9.34 -2.56 15.64
CA LEU A 172 9.61 -1.39 14.82
C LEU A 172 11.11 -1.24 14.50
N LEU A 173 11.98 -1.47 15.48
CA LEU A 173 13.43 -1.49 15.28
C LEU A 173 13.86 -2.60 14.32
N ASP A 174 13.30 -3.80 14.46
CA ASP A 174 13.58 -4.93 13.57
C ASP A 174 13.19 -4.61 12.11
N ILE A 175 12.03 -3.96 11.90
CA ILE A 175 11.58 -3.51 10.57
C ILE A 175 12.53 -2.46 10.00
N LYS A 176 12.95 -1.49 10.81
CA LYS A 176 13.87 -0.43 10.40
C LYS A 176 15.23 -1.01 9.99
N GLN A 177 15.82 -1.87 10.83
CA GLN A 177 17.07 -2.56 10.51
C GLN A 177 16.93 -3.45 9.28
N GLY A 178 15.77 -4.09 9.08
CA GLY A 178 15.46 -4.85 7.88
C GLY A 178 15.54 -4.01 6.60
N LYS A 179 14.95 -2.80 6.61
CA LYS A 179 15.01 -1.86 5.48
C LYS A 179 16.43 -1.37 5.22
N GLU A 180 17.14 -0.93 6.26
CA GLU A 180 18.53 -0.44 6.15
C GLU A 180 19.46 -1.54 5.59
N ARG A 181 19.32 -2.79 6.04
CA ARG A 181 20.09 -3.92 5.50
C ARG A 181 19.77 -4.16 4.03
N GLN A 182 18.52 -4.05 3.61
CA GLN A 182 18.14 -4.23 2.21
C GLN A 182 18.72 -3.13 1.33
N GLU A 183 18.70 -1.87 1.79
CA GLU A 183 19.30 -0.72 1.10
C GLU A 183 20.82 -0.87 1.01
N ALA A 184 21.48 -1.23 2.10
CA ALA A 184 22.91 -1.54 2.11
C ALA A 184 23.26 -2.66 1.12
N ILE A 185 22.46 -3.72 1.05
CA ILE A 185 22.66 -4.81 0.07
C ILE A 185 22.48 -4.33 -1.36
N LYS A 186 21.49 -3.46 -1.65
CA LYS A 186 21.31 -2.87 -2.98
C LYS A 186 22.53 -2.04 -3.39
N ARG A 187 22.98 -1.15 -2.50
CA ARG A 187 24.19 -0.33 -2.71
C ARG A 187 25.43 -1.17 -2.98
N MET A 188 25.68 -2.18 -2.14
CA MET A 188 26.83 -3.10 -2.32
C MET A 188 26.76 -3.89 -3.64
N ARG A 189 25.57 -4.15 -4.18
CA ARG A 189 25.40 -4.81 -5.49
C ARG A 189 25.70 -3.85 -6.64
N GLU A 190 25.26 -2.61 -6.54
CA GLU A 190 25.51 -1.56 -7.54
C GLU A 190 27.00 -1.23 -7.61
N GLU A 191 27.65 -1.05 -6.47
CA GLU A 191 29.10 -0.84 -6.38
C GLU A 191 29.88 -1.99 -7.03
N LYS A 192 29.49 -3.24 -6.78
CA LYS A 192 30.12 -4.41 -7.45
C LYS A 192 29.89 -4.43 -8.95
N LYS A 193 28.69 -4.09 -9.42
CA LYS A 193 28.40 -4.00 -10.86
C LYS A 193 29.24 -2.90 -11.52
N PHE A 194 29.35 -1.75 -10.87
CA PHE A 194 30.16 -0.64 -11.34
C PHE A 194 31.65 -1.00 -11.36
N ALA A 195 32.18 -1.62 -10.30
CA ALA A 195 33.56 -2.06 -10.24
C ALA A 195 33.92 -3.02 -11.39
N VAL A 196 33.04 -3.97 -11.72
CA VAL A 196 33.25 -4.88 -12.86
C VAL A 196 33.24 -4.12 -14.19
N LYS A 197 32.35 -3.14 -14.36
CA LYS A 197 32.30 -2.29 -15.56
C LYS A 197 33.58 -1.46 -15.70
N VAL A 198 34.01 -0.80 -14.63
CA VAL A 198 35.25 0.00 -14.60
C VAL A 198 36.47 -0.86 -14.95
N GLN A 199 36.58 -2.07 -14.39
CA GLN A 199 37.68 -2.98 -14.72
C GLN A 199 37.72 -3.32 -16.22
N LYS A 200 36.55 -3.58 -16.82
CA LYS A 200 36.45 -3.86 -18.26
C LYS A 200 36.81 -2.63 -19.10
N ASP A 201 36.30 -1.46 -18.73
CA ASP A 201 36.56 -0.20 -19.44
C ASP A 201 38.03 0.19 -19.36
N VAL A 202 38.68 0.04 -18.20
CA VAL A 202 40.13 0.26 -18.01
C VAL A 202 40.95 -0.70 -18.87
N LEU A 203 40.57 -1.98 -18.94
CA LEU A 203 41.26 -2.96 -19.79
C LEU A 203 41.12 -2.61 -21.28
N GLN A 204 39.92 -2.21 -21.72
CA GLN A 204 39.68 -1.77 -23.10
C GLN A 204 40.47 -0.51 -23.42
N LYS A 205 40.46 0.51 -22.54
CA LYS A 205 41.27 1.73 -22.70
C LYS A 205 42.75 1.40 -22.86
N ARG A 206 43.33 0.60 -21.97
CA ARG A 206 44.73 0.13 -22.06
C ARG A 206 45.03 -0.59 -23.38
N GLN A 207 44.12 -1.45 -23.86
CA GLN A 207 44.30 -2.13 -25.15
C GLN A 207 44.24 -1.15 -26.32
N THR A 208 43.31 -0.18 -26.30
CA THR A 208 43.21 0.85 -27.34
C THR A 208 44.41 1.78 -27.36
N GLU A 209 44.90 2.20 -26.19
CA GLU A 209 46.12 3.00 -26.02
C GLU A 209 47.34 2.23 -26.54
N LYS A 210 47.49 0.95 -26.17
CA LYS A 210 48.57 0.10 -26.70
C LYS A 210 48.49 -0.05 -28.22
N ARG A 211 47.29 -0.20 -28.80
CA ARG A 211 47.11 -0.25 -30.25
C ARG A 211 47.49 1.07 -30.92
N LYS A 212 47.03 2.21 -30.40
CA LYS A 212 47.39 3.55 -30.88
C LYS A 212 48.90 3.78 -30.83
N LEU A 213 49.55 3.40 -29.73
CA LEU A 213 51.00 3.48 -29.59
C LEU A 213 51.73 2.59 -30.61
N MET A 214 51.30 1.33 -30.77
CA MET A 214 51.88 0.42 -31.76
C MET A 214 51.70 0.93 -33.20
N GLU A 215 50.58 1.57 -33.50
CA GLU A 215 50.33 2.20 -34.79
C GLU A 215 51.24 3.42 -35.00
N ALA A 216 51.36 4.30 -34.00
CA ALA A 216 52.29 5.44 -34.03
C ALA A 216 53.75 4.98 -34.22
N VAL A 217 54.18 3.91 -33.54
CA VAL A 217 55.52 3.31 -33.73
C VAL A 217 55.69 2.76 -35.14
N LYS A 218 54.68 2.09 -35.71
CA LYS A 218 54.72 1.61 -37.11
C LYS A 218 54.77 2.76 -38.11
N LYS A 219 54.04 3.86 -37.88
CA LYS A 219 54.08 5.07 -38.70
C LYS A 219 55.43 5.78 -38.61
N HIS A 220 56.01 5.88 -37.42
CA HIS A 220 57.36 6.39 -37.19
C HIS A 220 58.42 5.56 -37.93
N LYS A 221 58.33 4.22 -37.88
CA LYS A 221 59.21 3.32 -38.66
C LYS A 221 59.09 3.51 -40.18
N LYS A 222 57.96 4.05 -40.66
CA LYS A 222 57.72 4.40 -42.06
C LYS A 222 58.08 5.86 -42.41
N GLY A 223 58.68 6.62 -41.48
CA GLY A 223 59.19 7.97 -41.73
C GLY A 223 58.33 9.14 -41.22
N MET A 224 57.13 8.88 -40.67
CA MET A 224 56.25 9.93 -40.12
C MET A 224 56.48 10.11 -38.62
N LYS A 225 57.35 11.06 -38.24
CA LYS A 225 57.92 11.18 -36.87
C LYS A 225 57.05 11.93 -35.86
N ALA A 226 56.25 12.89 -36.30
CA ALA A 226 55.62 13.90 -35.45
C ALA A 226 54.61 13.35 -34.42
N GLU A 227 53.82 12.33 -34.77
CA GLU A 227 52.74 11.80 -33.91
C GLU A 227 53.29 11.01 -32.71
N LEU A 228 54.44 10.32 -32.88
CA LEU A 228 55.05 9.53 -31.82
C LEU A 228 55.80 10.40 -30.80
N ASP A 229 56.54 11.41 -31.27
CA ASP A 229 57.30 12.32 -30.41
C ASP A 229 56.36 13.17 -29.51
N GLN A 230 55.18 13.57 -30.02
CA GLN A 230 54.17 14.26 -29.21
C GLN A 230 53.58 13.38 -28.10
N MET A 231 53.30 12.10 -28.37
CA MET A 231 52.81 11.18 -27.34
C MET A 231 53.86 10.88 -26.26
N LEU A 232 55.13 10.74 -26.63
CA LEU A 232 56.25 10.52 -25.70
C LEU A 232 56.52 11.73 -24.82
N ASN A 233 56.46 12.95 -25.39
CA ASN A 233 56.65 14.18 -24.63
C ASN A 233 55.51 14.41 -23.61
N ASN A 234 54.26 14.09 -23.97
CA ASN A 234 53.14 14.17 -23.04
C ASN A 234 53.26 13.14 -21.90
N ALA A 235 53.71 11.91 -22.17
CA ALA A 235 53.93 10.90 -21.14
C ALA A 235 55.05 11.28 -20.15
N LYS A 236 56.13 11.90 -20.63
CA LYS A 236 57.20 12.43 -19.75
C LYS A 236 56.70 13.53 -18.81
N ARG A 237 55.85 14.44 -19.31
CA ARG A 237 55.27 15.52 -18.49
C ARG A 237 54.34 15.00 -17.40
N LEU A 238 53.52 13.97 -17.68
CA LEU A 238 52.66 13.34 -16.66
C LEU A 238 53.46 12.61 -15.58
N GLN A 239 54.58 11.99 -15.92
CA GLN A 239 55.43 11.30 -14.95
C GLN A 239 56.13 12.28 -14.00
N GLU A 240 56.57 13.43 -14.52
CA GLU A 240 57.17 14.52 -13.72
C GLU A 240 56.16 15.17 -12.74
N GLU A 241 54.85 15.13 -13.04
CA GLU A 241 53.79 15.61 -12.13
C GLU A 241 53.41 14.58 -11.04
N GLU A 242 53.42 13.27 -11.32
CA GLU A 242 53.12 12.22 -10.32
C GLU A 242 54.26 12.05 -9.29
N ASP A 243 55.52 12.32 -9.66
CA ASP A 243 56.66 12.24 -8.76
C ASP A 243 56.71 13.37 -7.71
N PHE A 244 55.91 14.44 -7.87
CA PHE A 244 55.83 15.55 -6.91
C PHE A 244 54.93 15.26 -5.70
N ASP A 245 53.94 14.35 -5.83
CA ASP A 245 52.92 14.09 -4.80
C ASP A 245 53.21 12.83 -3.95
N SER A 246 54.38 12.20 -4.13
CA SER A 246 54.79 10.94 -3.49
C SER A 246 55.65 11.09 -2.22
N LYS A 247 55.53 12.20 -1.47
CA LYS A 247 56.10 12.36 -0.12
C LYS A 247 55.03 12.22 0.98
N LEU A 248 54.46 11.03 1.11
CA LEU A 248 53.78 10.56 2.32
C LEU A 248 54.52 9.31 2.83
N PRO A 249 54.73 9.17 4.15
CA PRO A 249 55.64 8.16 4.70
C PRO A 249 55.12 6.75 4.41
N GLN A 250 55.88 6.01 3.61
CA GLN A 250 55.66 4.59 3.39
C GLN A 250 55.98 3.83 4.69
N SER A 251 54.94 3.35 5.37
CA SER A 251 55.10 2.24 6.30
C SER A 251 55.36 0.98 5.48
N GLU A 252 56.59 0.48 5.53
CA GLU A 252 57.04 -0.83 5.05
C GLU A 252 56.21 -1.96 5.68
N GLY A 253 55.04 -2.21 5.09
CA GLY A 253 54.14 -3.31 5.42
C GLY A 253 54.38 -4.48 4.49
N ASN A 254 55.38 -5.31 4.82
CA ASN A 254 55.70 -6.60 4.21
C ASN A 254 54.46 -7.39 3.73
N LEU A 255 54.23 -7.40 2.41
CA LEU A 255 53.23 -8.24 1.74
C LEU A 255 53.94 -9.10 0.70
N THR A 256 54.54 -10.21 1.13
CA THR A 256 54.65 -11.47 0.37
C THR A 256 55.37 -12.52 1.21
N LYS A 257 54.64 -13.34 1.97
CA LYS A 257 55.06 -14.71 2.29
C LYS A 257 53.87 -15.55 2.80
N LYS A 258 53.52 -16.52 1.95
CA LYS A 258 53.00 -17.86 2.30
C LYS A 258 51.56 -17.96 2.82
N PHE A 259 50.69 -18.36 1.88
CA PHE A 259 49.67 -19.39 2.11
C PHE A 259 50.24 -20.50 3.02
N GLY A 260 49.75 -20.58 4.26
CA GLY A 260 50.18 -21.63 5.19
C GLY A 260 50.23 -21.27 6.68
N HIS A 261 49.60 -20.18 7.15
CA HIS A 261 49.49 -19.99 8.59
C HIS A 261 48.48 -20.96 9.20
N LYS A 262 49.00 -21.98 9.90
CA LYS A 262 48.23 -22.83 10.81
C LYS A 262 47.42 -21.92 11.74
N LEU A 263 46.10 -22.14 11.83
CA LEU A 263 45.22 -21.45 12.79
C LEU A 263 45.90 -21.38 14.16
N SER A 264 45.94 -20.21 14.80
CA SER A 264 46.44 -20.04 16.17
C SER A 264 45.77 -21.07 17.11
N ARG A 265 46.49 -21.54 18.14
CA ARG A 265 45.97 -22.52 19.12
C ARG A 265 44.63 -22.05 19.70
N LYS A 266 44.52 -20.76 20.03
CA LYS A 266 43.29 -20.10 20.49
C LYS A 266 42.12 -20.17 19.48
N ALA A 267 42.41 -20.07 18.18
CA ALA A 267 41.41 -20.21 17.12
C ALA A 267 41.00 -21.68 16.90
N ARG A 268 41.93 -22.62 17.09
CA ARG A 268 41.65 -24.06 17.09
C ARG A 268 40.83 -24.46 18.31
N ASP A 269 41.13 -23.95 19.49
CA ASP A 269 40.41 -24.25 20.72
C ASP A 269 38.99 -23.67 20.68
N ARG A 270 38.81 -22.49 20.09
CA ARG A 270 37.46 -21.94 19.86
C ARG A 270 36.65 -22.75 18.84
N LYS A 271 37.31 -23.28 17.80
CA LYS A 271 36.65 -24.06 16.74
C LYS A 271 36.41 -25.52 17.13
N PHE A 272 37.28 -26.10 17.94
CA PHE A 272 37.32 -27.54 18.19
C PHE A 272 37.29 -27.92 19.68
N GLY A 273 37.34 -26.97 20.61
CA GLY A 273 37.36 -27.21 22.06
C GLY A 273 38.67 -27.84 22.55
N PHE A 274 38.99 -27.66 23.83
CA PHE A 274 40.14 -28.32 24.48
C PHE A 274 39.70 -29.68 25.03
N GLY A 275 40.23 -30.78 24.49
CA GLY A 275 40.35 -32.07 25.19
C GLY A 275 39.10 -32.71 25.82
N GLY A 276 37.87 -32.42 25.36
CA GLY A 276 36.63 -32.95 25.95
C GLY A 276 35.67 -33.57 24.93
N GLN A 277 34.84 -34.51 25.39
CA GLN A 277 33.88 -35.27 24.57
C GLN A 277 32.97 -34.29 23.79
N LYS A 278 33.14 -34.24 22.45
CA LYS A 278 32.33 -33.43 21.52
C LYS A 278 30.92 -34.00 21.38
N LYS A 279 30.17 -34.05 22.49
CA LYS A 279 28.77 -34.41 22.47
C LYS A 279 28.03 -33.23 21.84
N ARG A 280 27.66 -33.41 20.56
CA ARG A 280 26.64 -32.66 19.81
C ARG A 280 27.07 -31.48 18.93
N SER A 281 28.35 -31.11 18.84
CA SER A 281 28.80 -30.07 17.88
C SER A 281 28.73 -30.50 16.41
N LYS A 282 28.46 -31.79 16.15
CA LYS A 282 28.20 -32.37 14.82
C LYS A 282 26.72 -32.62 14.55
N GLN A 283 25.81 -32.24 15.46
CA GLN A 283 24.37 -32.35 15.21
C GLN A 283 23.90 -31.17 14.35
N ASN A 284 23.04 -31.45 13.39
CA ASN A 284 22.37 -30.40 12.61
C ASN A 284 21.50 -29.57 13.55
N THR A 285 21.82 -28.28 13.66
CA THR A 285 20.96 -27.30 14.34
C THR A 285 19.98 -26.70 13.35
N LYS A 286 18.87 -26.13 13.83
CA LYS A 286 17.90 -25.41 12.99
C LYS A 286 18.58 -24.34 12.11
N ALA A 287 19.63 -23.69 12.62
CA ALA A 287 20.44 -22.73 11.88
C ALA A 287 21.27 -23.37 10.75
N SER A 288 21.73 -24.61 10.89
CA SER A 288 22.45 -25.35 9.84
C SER A 288 21.53 -25.80 8.70
N PHE A 289 20.23 -25.98 8.95
CA PHE A 289 19.24 -26.33 7.93
C PHE A 289 18.87 -25.14 7.03
N ASP A 290 18.99 -23.90 7.50
CA ASP A 290 18.70 -22.71 6.69
C ASP A 290 19.88 -22.26 5.80
N ASP A 291 21.09 -22.78 6.06
CA ASP A 291 22.33 -22.38 5.40
C ASP A 291 22.69 -23.25 4.17
N VAL A 292 21.71 -23.96 3.58
CA VAL A 292 21.89 -24.76 2.35
C VAL A 292 21.94 -23.89 1.08
N ARG A 293 22.61 -22.73 1.15
CA ARG A 293 22.83 -21.85 -0.02
C ARG A 293 23.90 -22.40 -0.99
N PHE A 294 24.66 -23.42 -0.58
CA PHE A 294 25.70 -24.04 -1.41
C PHE A 294 25.22 -25.21 -2.29
N ALA A 295 24.01 -25.75 -2.08
CA ALA A 295 23.51 -26.88 -2.87
C ALA A 295 22.65 -26.49 -4.10
N LYS A 296 22.39 -25.19 -4.34
CA LYS A 296 21.56 -24.76 -5.49
C LYS A 296 22.29 -24.78 -6.84
N ASN A 297 23.62 -24.97 -6.87
CA ASN A 297 24.40 -24.96 -8.12
C ASN A 297 24.79 -26.33 -8.69
N LYS A 298 24.33 -27.45 -8.12
CA LYS A 298 24.60 -28.80 -8.67
C LYS A 298 23.37 -29.63 -9.07
N LEU A 299 22.17 -29.05 -9.03
CA LEU A 299 20.93 -29.75 -9.42
C LEU A 299 20.24 -29.09 -10.63
N LYS A 300 21.01 -28.66 -11.63
CA LYS A 300 20.51 -28.30 -12.95
C LYS A 300 21.11 -29.16 -14.06
N ARG A 301 21.22 -30.48 -13.86
CA ARG A 301 21.36 -31.42 -14.97
C ARG A 301 20.61 -32.71 -14.65
N ARG A 302 19.61 -33.01 -15.49
CA ARG A 302 18.83 -34.25 -15.64
C ARG A 302 17.74 -34.49 -14.60
N LYS A 303 16.49 -34.25 -15.01
CA LYS A 303 15.35 -35.16 -14.83
C LYS A 303 14.22 -34.71 -15.76
N GLY A 304 13.96 -35.50 -16.81
CA GLY A 304 12.70 -35.46 -17.56
C GLY A 304 11.54 -36.01 -16.70
N PRO A 305 10.29 -35.92 -17.18
CA PRO A 305 9.12 -36.25 -16.38
C PRO A 305 9.01 -37.77 -16.18
N MET A 306 9.00 -38.24 -14.92
CA MET A 306 8.58 -39.60 -14.57
C MET A 306 7.12 -39.58 -14.07
N LYS A 307 6.28 -40.41 -14.67
CA LYS A 307 4.89 -40.68 -14.28
C LYS A 307 4.80 -41.27 -12.86
N PRO A 308 3.71 -41.02 -12.11
CA PRO A 308 3.51 -41.60 -10.79
C PRO A 308 3.07 -43.07 -10.92
N ARG A 309 3.70 -43.97 -10.14
CA ARG A 309 3.20 -45.33 -9.89
C ARG A 309 2.59 -45.39 -8.49
N GLY A 310 1.45 -46.06 -8.42
CA GLY A 310 0.51 -46.07 -7.32
C GLY A 310 1.03 -46.69 -6.02
N ARG A 311 0.33 -46.32 -4.94
CA ARG A 311 0.48 -46.84 -3.59
C ARG A 311 -0.05 -48.27 -3.50
N ARG A 312 0.70 -49.12 -2.80
CA ARG A 312 0.17 -50.13 -1.89
C ARG A 312 0.73 -49.79 -0.52
#